data_AF-A0A916TA43-F1
#
_entry.id   AF-A0A916TA43-F1
#
_cell.length_a   1.000
_cell.length_b   1.000
_cell.length_c   1.000
_cell.angle_alpha   90.00
_cell.angle_beta   90.00
_cell.angle_gamma   90.00
#
_symmetry.space_group_name_H-M   'P 1'
#
loop_
_entity.id
_entity.type
_entity.pdbx_description
1 polymer ?
#
loop_
_entity_poly.entity_id
_entity_poly.type
_entity_poly.pdbx_seq_one_letter_code
_entity_poly.pdbx_strand_id
1 'polypeptide(L)'
;MPVHFFAPCGNHDGTGLSVHGVDPSGALEVEILSKHNEGVWNISFHFTLGDITGRFVTDIAPVLTFMHHFSAPNTLCIADPRVPRQREDRPIPPKPDRNDESRAAEIRHDYVRALATVQEYADVAIKVPDLANVSPDVASEVIRVGRLLRDTRITVDWDRLTVTLHKGVPEPTGPQSMVTDSSLQLTVDGITISLGRMRAVYEAAEVAERRIGSSGDHVVVFQPALGKTSAQLMWAGPGSIGS
;
A
#
# COMPACT_ATOMS: atom_id res chain seq x y z
N MET A 1 -18.06 -5.22 -5.42
CA MET A 1 -17.13 -6.00 -6.25
C MET A 1 -17.94 -7.12 -6.90
N PRO A 2 -17.97 -7.21 -8.25
CA PRO A 2 -18.71 -8.27 -8.93
C PRO A 2 -18.02 -9.61 -8.76
N VAL A 3 -18.79 -10.70 -8.70
CA VAL A 3 -18.31 -12.08 -8.70
C VAL A 3 -19.06 -12.82 -9.79
N HIS A 4 -18.35 -13.57 -10.62
CA HIS A 4 -18.94 -14.44 -11.63
C HIS A 4 -19.15 -15.83 -11.03
N PHE A 5 -20.40 -16.22 -10.83
CA PHE A 5 -20.75 -17.55 -10.32
C PHE A 5 -20.94 -18.56 -11.47
N PHE A 6 -20.42 -19.76 -11.27
CA PHE A 6 -20.62 -20.92 -12.14
C PHE A 6 -21.96 -21.61 -11.85
N ALA A 7 -22.30 -22.59 -12.68
CA ALA A 7 -23.53 -23.36 -12.50
C ALA A 7 -23.54 -24.06 -11.12
N PRO A 8 -24.69 -24.07 -10.42
CA PRO A 8 -24.82 -24.78 -9.15
C PRO A 8 -24.62 -26.28 -9.31
N CYS A 9 -23.92 -26.88 -8.36
CA CYS A 9 -23.76 -28.33 -8.23
C CYS A 9 -24.64 -28.83 -7.08
N GLY A 10 -25.56 -29.75 -7.37
CA GLY A 10 -26.34 -30.44 -6.34
C GLY A 10 -25.55 -31.59 -5.73
N ASN A 11 -25.76 -31.86 -4.44
CA ASN A 11 -25.27 -33.08 -3.82
C ASN A 11 -26.14 -34.30 -4.22
N HIS A 12 -25.61 -35.51 -4.03
CA HIS A 12 -26.27 -36.75 -4.48
C HIS A 12 -27.64 -37.03 -3.82
N ASP A 13 -27.88 -36.50 -2.62
CA ASP A 13 -29.15 -36.67 -1.90
C ASP A 13 -30.18 -35.55 -2.17
N GLY A 14 -29.81 -34.55 -2.98
CA GLY A 14 -30.68 -33.41 -3.34
C GLY A 14 -30.98 -32.44 -2.19
N THR A 15 -30.32 -32.57 -1.05
CA THR A 15 -30.56 -31.72 0.14
C THR A 15 -29.65 -30.49 0.20
N GLY A 16 -28.70 -30.35 -0.72
CA GLY A 16 -27.75 -29.25 -0.73
C GLY A 16 -27.31 -28.82 -2.12
N LEU A 17 -26.90 -27.55 -2.20
CA LEU A 17 -26.35 -26.94 -3.39
C LEU A 17 -25.00 -26.30 -3.04
N SER A 18 -24.02 -26.46 -3.92
CA SER A 18 -22.81 -25.65 -3.93
C SER A 18 -22.81 -24.74 -5.15
N VAL A 19 -22.41 -23.48 -4.96
CA VAL A 19 -22.15 -22.53 -6.04
C VAL A 19 -20.76 -21.96 -5.83
N HIS A 20 -19.92 -22.06 -6.85
CA HIS A 20 -18.60 -21.45 -6.86
C HIS A 20 -18.60 -20.21 -7.74
N GLY A 21 -17.82 -19.21 -7.38
CA GLY A 21 -17.61 -18.02 -8.19
C GLY A 21 -16.25 -17.42 -7.97
N VAL A 22 -15.83 -16.61 -8.93
CA VAL A 22 -14.53 -15.93 -8.90
C VAL A 22 -14.71 -14.48 -9.28
N ASP A 23 -13.94 -13.60 -8.64
CA ASP A 23 -13.90 -12.19 -9.04
C ASP A 23 -13.20 -12.01 -10.41
N PRO A 24 -13.36 -10.85 -11.09
CA PRO A 24 -12.74 -10.60 -12.39
C PRO A 24 -11.21 -10.74 -12.42
N SER A 25 -10.53 -10.48 -11.31
CA SER A 25 -9.08 -10.62 -11.23
C SER A 25 -8.63 -12.07 -11.10
N GLY A 26 -9.54 -13.00 -10.79
CA GLY A 26 -9.22 -14.41 -10.56
C GLY A 26 -8.55 -14.68 -9.20
N ALA A 27 -8.57 -13.72 -8.27
CA ALA A 27 -7.84 -13.78 -7.01
C ALA A 27 -8.72 -14.13 -5.82
N LEU A 28 -10.00 -13.79 -5.85
CA LEU A 28 -10.96 -14.16 -4.83
C LEU A 28 -11.91 -15.22 -5.36
N GLU A 29 -11.91 -16.35 -4.68
CA GLU A 29 -12.89 -17.41 -4.85
C GLU A 29 -13.96 -17.27 -3.77
N VAL A 30 -15.21 -17.45 -4.18
CA VAL A 30 -16.38 -17.47 -3.31
C VAL A 30 -17.10 -18.79 -3.51
N GLU A 31 -17.27 -19.55 -2.43
CA GLU A 31 -18.09 -20.75 -2.41
C GLU A 31 -19.30 -20.49 -1.52
N ILE A 32 -20.49 -20.81 -2.04
CA ILE A 32 -21.76 -20.74 -1.32
C ILE A 32 -22.28 -22.15 -1.18
N LEU A 33 -22.36 -22.64 0.05
CA LEU A 33 -22.93 -23.93 0.39
C LEU A 33 -24.30 -23.70 1.00
N SER A 34 -25.32 -24.33 0.44
CA SER A 34 -26.64 -24.39 1.05
C SER A 34 -27.00 -25.83 1.39
N LYS A 35 -27.56 -26.03 2.59
CA LYS A 35 -28.07 -27.32 3.04
C LYS A 35 -29.43 -27.13 3.68
N HIS A 36 -30.41 -27.86 3.18
CA HIS A 36 -31.73 -27.96 3.78
C HIS A 36 -31.75 -29.09 4.81
N ASN A 37 -32.05 -28.76 6.06
CA ASN A 37 -32.20 -29.74 7.14
C ASN A 37 -33.42 -29.39 7.99
N GLU A 38 -34.34 -30.35 8.17
CA GLU A 38 -35.51 -30.22 9.04
C GLU A 38 -36.35 -28.93 8.82
N GLY A 39 -36.48 -28.48 7.56
CA GLY A 39 -37.24 -27.27 7.21
C GLY A 39 -36.45 -25.96 7.30
N VAL A 40 -35.16 -26.02 7.66
CA VAL A 40 -34.26 -24.87 7.77
C VAL A 40 -33.19 -24.92 6.68
N TRP A 41 -33.00 -23.81 5.98
CA TRP A 41 -31.88 -23.62 5.07
C TRP A 41 -30.69 -23.04 5.83
N ASN A 42 -29.58 -23.80 5.86
CA ASN A 42 -28.29 -23.31 6.32
C ASN A 42 -27.49 -22.88 5.11
N ILE A 43 -27.04 -21.62 5.08
CA ILE A 43 -26.21 -21.08 4.01
C ILE A 43 -24.87 -20.68 4.62
N SER A 44 -23.79 -21.20 4.06
CA SER A 44 -22.41 -20.87 4.43
C SER A 44 -21.71 -20.23 3.24
N PHE A 45 -20.96 -19.17 3.51
CA PHE A 45 -20.15 -18.49 2.51
C PHE A 45 -18.68 -18.68 2.88
N HIS A 46 -17.89 -19.22 1.96
CA HIS A 46 -16.45 -19.30 2.08
C HIS A 46 -15.81 -18.33 1.10
N PHE A 47 -14.86 -17.53 1.61
CA PHE A 47 -14.11 -16.56 0.83
C PHE A 47 -12.64 -16.93 0.92
N THR A 48 -12.02 -17.20 -0.23
CA THR A 48 -10.65 -17.65 -0.30
C THR A 48 -9.86 -16.73 -1.22
N LEU A 49 -8.81 -16.11 -0.67
CA LEU A 49 -7.85 -15.37 -1.47
C LEU A 49 -6.82 -16.36 -2.03
N GLY A 50 -6.82 -16.55 -3.34
CA GLY A 50 -5.82 -17.34 -4.05
C GLY A 50 -4.48 -16.60 -4.21
N ASP A 51 -3.57 -17.19 -4.98
CA ASP A 51 -2.29 -16.56 -5.28
C ASP A 51 -2.47 -15.30 -6.15
N ILE A 52 -1.96 -14.19 -5.63
CA ILE A 52 -2.02 -12.87 -6.26
C ILE A 52 -0.72 -12.51 -7.00
N THR A 53 0.32 -13.33 -6.86
CA THR A 53 1.64 -13.10 -7.47
C THR A 53 1.54 -12.98 -8.99
N GLY A 54 2.24 -12.00 -9.55
CA GLY A 54 2.27 -11.74 -10.99
C GLY A 54 1.01 -11.10 -11.58
N ARG A 55 -0.05 -10.90 -10.79
CA ARG A 55 -1.26 -10.17 -11.22
C ARG A 55 -1.04 -8.67 -11.15
N PHE A 56 -1.76 -7.89 -11.96
CA PHE A 56 -1.64 -6.43 -11.93
C PHE A 56 -2.21 -5.86 -10.63
N VAL A 57 -1.50 -4.90 -10.04
CA VAL A 57 -1.88 -4.33 -8.74
C VAL A 57 -3.24 -3.64 -8.77
N THR A 58 -3.64 -3.08 -9.92
CA THR A 58 -4.96 -2.45 -10.13
C THR A 58 -6.11 -3.43 -10.08
N ASP A 59 -5.89 -4.66 -10.53
CA ASP A 59 -6.93 -5.71 -10.54
C ASP A 59 -7.12 -6.29 -9.13
N ILE A 60 -6.04 -6.32 -8.35
CA ILE A 60 -5.99 -6.96 -7.03
C ILE A 60 -6.36 -6.00 -5.89
N ALA A 61 -6.07 -4.71 -6.03
CA ALA A 61 -6.35 -3.73 -4.98
C ALA A 61 -7.81 -3.71 -4.49
N PRO A 62 -8.85 -3.79 -5.37
CA PRO A 62 -10.24 -3.88 -4.92
C PRO A 62 -10.54 -5.13 -4.10
N VAL A 63 -9.97 -6.28 -4.50
CA VAL A 63 -10.14 -7.56 -3.80
C VAL A 63 -9.51 -7.51 -2.42
N LEU A 64 -8.28 -7.02 -2.32
CA LEU A 64 -7.59 -6.89 -1.03
C LEU A 64 -8.30 -5.89 -0.10
N THR A 65 -8.81 -4.79 -0.65
CA THR A 65 -9.62 -3.83 0.10
C THR A 65 -10.88 -4.48 0.64
N PHE A 66 -11.59 -5.27 -0.18
CA PHE A 66 -12.73 -6.05 0.26
C PHE A 66 -12.36 -7.01 1.40
N MET A 67 -11.31 -7.82 1.23
CA MET A 67 -10.86 -8.79 2.24
C MET A 67 -10.39 -8.15 3.55
N HIS A 68 -9.77 -6.97 3.47
CA HIS A 68 -9.37 -6.19 4.64
C HIS A 68 -10.57 -5.70 5.44
N HIS A 69 -11.64 -5.26 4.76
CA HIS A 69 -12.89 -4.86 5.39
C HIS A 69 -13.82 -6.03 5.72
N PHE A 70 -13.51 -7.24 5.26
CA PHE A 70 -14.29 -8.45 5.53
C PHE A 70 -14.03 -8.98 6.95
N SER A 71 -14.52 -8.24 7.94
CA SER A 71 -14.47 -8.56 9.37
C SER A 71 -15.53 -7.79 10.14
N ALA A 72 -15.95 -8.31 11.30
CA ALA A 72 -16.75 -7.54 12.25
C ALA A 72 -16.07 -6.18 12.59
N PRO A 73 -16.85 -5.09 12.79
CA PRO A 73 -18.30 -5.02 12.82
C PRO A 73 -18.97 -4.79 11.44
N ASN A 74 -18.23 -4.94 10.34
CA ASN A 74 -18.79 -4.73 9.01
C ASN A 74 -19.82 -5.82 8.63
N THR A 75 -20.71 -5.50 7.69
CA THR A 75 -21.70 -6.41 7.15
C THR A 75 -21.39 -6.76 5.69
N LEU A 76 -21.72 -7.98 5.29
CA LEU A 76 -21.72 -8.41 3.90
C LEU A 76 -23.08 -8.05 3.29
N CYS A 77 -23.07 -7.12 2.33
CA CYS A 77 -24.24 -6.77 1.54
C CYS A 77 -24.31 -7.65 0.29
N ILE A 78 -25.38 -8.44 0.15
CA ILE A 78 -25.68 -9.26 -1.02
C ILE A 78 -26.82 -8.59 -1.76
N ALA A 79 -26.61 -8.20 -3.02
CA ALA A 79 -27.63 -7.51 -3.81
C ALA A 79 -27.63 -7.99 -5.26
N ASP A 80 -28.81 -8.02 -5.88
CA ASP A 80 -28.93 -8.21 -7.32
C ASP A 80 -28.48 -6.91 -8.04
N PRO A 81 -27.49 -6.97 -8.95
CA PRO A 81 -26.99 -5.79 -9.65
C PRO A 81 -28.05 -5.11 -10.54
N ARG A 82 -29.10 -5.83 -10.95
CA ARG A 82 -30.21 -5.33 -11.77
C ARG A 82 -31.41 -4.91 -10.94
N VAL A 83 -31.52 -5.37 -9.68
CA VAL A 83 -32.60 -5.00 -8.76
C VAL A 83 -32.02 -4.53 -7.42
N PRO A 84 -31.40 -3.34 -7.35
CA PRO A 84 -30.67 -2.89 -6.15
C PRO A 84 -31.51 -2.77 -4.87
N ARG A 85 -32.85 -2.73 -5.00
CA ARG A 85 -33.78 -2.71 -3.86
C ARG A 85 -33.87 -4.08 -3.16
N GLN A 86 -33.52 -5.16 -3.84
CA GLN A 86 -33.39 -6.49 -3.25
C GLN A 86 -31.95 -6.66 -2.76
N ARG A 87 -31.72 -6.22 -1.52
CA ARG A 87 -30.45 -6.39 -0.82
C ARG A 87 -30.67 -7.08 0.52
N GLU A 88 -29.73 -7.92 0.89
CA GLU A 88 -29.67 -8.57 2.18
C GLU A 88 -28.32 -8.26 2.84
N ASP A 89 -28.38 -7.72 4.06
CA ASP A 89 -27.19 -7.46 4.86
C ASP A 89 -26.98 -8.60 5.85
N ARG A 90 -25.83 -9.24 5.78
CA ARG A 90 -25.43 -10.34 6.67
C ARG A 90 -24.30 -9.87 7.59
N PRO A 91 -24.40 -10.04 8.92
CA PRO A 91 -23.28 -9.72 9.80
C PRO A 91 -22.10 -10.64 9.51
N ILE A 92 -20.89 -10.08 9.50
CA ILE A 92 -19.66 -10.88 9.39
C ILE A 92 -19.29 -11.35 10.82
N PRO A 93 -19.06 -12.65 11.03
CA PRO A 93 -18.63 -13.15 12.33
C PRO A 93 -17.29 -12.53 12.76
N PRO A 94 -17.06 -12.34 14.07
CA PRO A 94 -15.76 -11.88 14.56
C PRO A 94 -14.68 -12.89 14.17
N LYS A 95 -13.52 -12.38 13.73
CA LYS A 95 -12.34 -13.22 13.51
C LYS A 95 -11.83 -13.72 14.87
N PRO A 96 -11.35 -14.97 14.96
CA PRO A 96 -10.61 -15.42 16.15
C PRO A 96 -9.41 -14.48 16.40
N ASP A 97 -8.97 -14.38 17.66
CA ASP A 97 -8.01 -13.37 18.12
C ASP A 97 -6.80 -13.21 17.20
N ARG A 98 -6.41 -11.94 16.99
CA ARG A 98 -5.29 -11.53 16.12
C ARG A 98 -3.98 -12.14 16.61
N ASN A 99 -3.48 -13.13 15.88
CA ASN A 99 -2.14 -13.68 16.01
C ASN A 99 -1.12 -12.91 15.14
N ASP A 100 0.16 -13.30 15.18
CA ASP A 100 1.22 -12.70 14.36
C ASP A 100 0.94 -12.77 12.84
N GLU A 101 0.20 -13.79 12.37
CA GLU A 101 -0.21 -13.92 10.97
C GLU A 101 -1.13 -12.78 10.53
N SER A 102 -1.94 -12.24 11.44
CA SER A 102 -2.80 -11.09 11.18
C SER A 102 -1.99 -9.84 10.88
N ARG A 103 -0.89 -9.60 11.60
CA ARG A 103 0.01 -8.47 11.35
C ARG A 103 0.73 -8.61 10.01
N ALA A 104 1.20 -9.81 9.68
CA ALA A 104 1.81 -10.08 8.38
C ALA A 104 0.82 -9.87 7.22
N ALA A 105 -0.45 -10.25 7.39
CA ALA A 105 -1.51 -10.00 6.42
C ALA A 105 -1.80 -8.51 6.24
N GLU A 106 -1.82 -7.72 7.32
CA GLU A 106 -1.98 -6.26 7.26
C GLU A 106 -0.85 -5.59 6.49
N ILE A 107 0.42 -5.98 6.73
CA ILE A 107 1.58 -5.45 6.00
C ILE A 107 1.48 -5.79 4.50
N ARG A 108 1.10 -7.03 4.15
CA ARG A 108 0.90 -7.42 2.75
C ARG A 108 -0.19 -6.59 2.07
N HIS A 109 -1.31 -6.38 2.76
CA HIS A 109 -2.39 -5.53 2.26
C HIS A 109 -1.90 -4.09 2.02
N ASP A 110 -1.21 -3.50 3.01
CA ASP A 110 -0.71 -2.14 2.91
C ASP A 110 0.34 -1.97 1.80
N TYR A 111 1.19 -2.98 1.62
CA TYR A 111 2.17 -3.03 0.55
C TYR A 111 1.52 -3.04 -0.83
N VAL A 112 0.58 -3.95 -1.10
CA VAL A 112 -0.08 -4.03 -2.42
C VAL A 112 -0.92 -2.78 -2.68
N ARG A 113 -1.60 -2.25 -1.66
CA ARG A 113 -2.31 -0.96 -1.78
C ARG A 113 -1.38 0.19 -2.11
N ALA A 114 -0.19 0.23 -1.51
CA ALA A 114 0.81 1.24 -1.83
C ALA A 114 1.33 1.09 -3.27
N LEU A 115 1.58 -0.14 -3.75
CA LEU A 115 1.90 -0.38 -5.16
C LEU A 115 0.78 0.09 -6.10
N ALA A 116 -0.49 -0.12 -5.73
CA ALA A 116 -1.61 0.37 -6.53
C ALA A 116 -1.65 1.90 -6.61
N THR A 117 -1.30 2.60 -5.52
CA THR A 117 -1.12 4.06 -5.55
C THR A 117 0.05 4.47 -6.45
N VAL A 118 1.18 3.74 -6.38
CA VAL A 118 2.34 4.01 -7.25
C VAL A 118 1.96 3.84 -8.73
N GLN A 119 1.14 2.83 -9.05
CA GLN A 119 0.69 2.56 -10.42
C GLN A 119 -0.03 3.76 -11.07
N GLU A 120 -0.72 4.60 -10.29
CA GLU A 120 -1.41 5.80 -10.81
C GLU A 120 -0.44 6.81 -11.44
N TYR A 121 0.84 6.77 -11.06
CA TYR A 121 1.89 7.69 -11.49
C TYR A 121 3.06 7.00 -12.22
N ALA A 122 3.03 5.68 -12.32
CA ALA A 122 4.06 4.89 -12.99
C ALA A 122 3.86 4.91 -14.51
N ASP A 123 4.97 4.90 -15.24
CA ASP A 123 5.03 4.74 -16.71
C ASP A 123 5.04 3.27 -17.15
N VAL A 124 5.08 2.35 -16.19
CA VAL A 124 5.07 0.90 -16.41
C VAL A 124 3.96 0.23 -15.61
N ALA A 125 3.49 -0.90 -16.12
CA ALA A 125 2.53 -1.73 -15.40
C ALA A 125 3.23 -2.52 -14.28
N ILE A 126 2.75 -2.35 -13.06
CA ILE A 126 3.23 -2.97 -11.83
C ILE A 126 2.41 -4.21 -11.57
N LYS A 127 3.11 -5.32 -11.33
CA LYS A 127 2.54 -6.58 -10.88
C LYS A 127 2.83 -6.78 -9.41
N VAL A 128 2.01 -7.59 -8.74
CA VAL A 128 2.29 -8.00 -7.37
C VAL A 128 3.52 -8.93 -7.40
N PRO A 129 4.60 -8.57 -6.69
CA PRO A 129 5.78 -9.44 -6.61
C PRO A 129 5.49 -10.67 -5.74
N ASP A 130 6.39 -11.64 -5.76
CA ASP A 130 6.33 -12.72 -4.77
C ASP A 130 6.55 -12.16 -3.37
N LEU A 131 5.46 -12.05 -2.60
CA LEU A 131 5.44 -11.45 -1.27
C LEU A 131 6.28 -12.23 -0.25
N ALA A 132 6.62 -13.50 -0.52
CA ALA A 132 7.53 -14.26 0.33
C ALA A 132 8.99 -13.77 0.20
N ASN A 133 9.34 -13.14 -0.92
CA ASN A 133 10.68 -12.65 -1.21
C ASN A 133 10.86 -11.14 -0.97
N VAL A 134 9.78 -10.42 -0.63
CA VAL A 134 9.84 -9.00 -0.32
C VAL A 134 10.44 -8.79 1.07
N SER A 135 11.57 -8.09 1.15
CA SER A 135 12.17 -7.76 2.44
C SER A 135 11.34 -6.73 3.21
N PRO A 136 11.40 -6.71 4.55
CA PRO A 136 10.70 -5.71 5.36
C PRO A 136 11.06 -4.27 5.01
N ASP A 137 12.32 -4.00 4.63
CA ASP A 137 12.79 -2.67 4.26
C ASP A 137 12.18 -2.21 2.93
N VAL A 138 12.14 -3.09 1.94
CA VAL A 138 11.48 -2.81 0.65
C VAL A 138 9.99 -2.59 0.86
N ALA A 139 9.35 -3.43 1.68
CA ALA A 139 7.93 -3.26 1.99
C ALA A 139 7.65 -1.90 2.66
N SER A 140 8.46 -1.53 3.64
CA SER A 140 8.34 -0.26 4.37
C SER A 140 8.56 0.93 3.44
N GLU A 141 9.53 0.85 2.54
CA GLU A 141 9.82 1.90 1.57
C GLU A 141 8.66 2.10 0.58
N VAL A 142 8.14 1.01 0.00
CA VAL A 142 6.97 1.07 -0.89
C VAL A 142 5.76 1.68 -0.17
N ILE A 143 5.50 1.26 1.08
CA ILE A 143 4.41 1.82 1.89
C ILE A 143 4.62 3.32 2.16
N ARG A 144 5.85 3.73 2.47
CA ARG A 144 6.22 5.14 2.69
C ARG A 144 5.99 5.97 1.43
N VAL A 145 6.47 5.50 0.28
CA VAL A 145 6.27 6.16 -1.01
C VAL A 145 4.78 6.25 -1.36
N GLY A 146 4.03 5.16 -1.23
CA GLY A 146 2.58 5.18 -1.47
C GLY A 146 1.80 6.08 -0.51
N ARG A 147 2.33 6.39 0.68
CA ARG A 147 1.77 7.44 1.55
C ARG A 147 2.10 8.84 1.02
N LEU A 148 3.35 9.10 0.64
CA LEU A 148 3.77 10.39 0.05
C LEU A 148 2.94 10.77 -1.18
N LEU A 149 2.67 9.80 -2.06
CA LEU A 149 1.90 10.01 -3.29
C LEU A 149 0.41 10.34 -3.06
N ARG A 150 -0.14 10.02 -1.87
CA ARG A 150 -1.51 10.39 -1.46
C ARG A 150 -1.57 11.75 -0.77
N ASP A 151 -0.70 12.67 -1.18
CA ASP A 151 -0.54 14.02 -0.60
C ASP A 151 -0.31 14.02 0.92
N THR A 152 0.23 12.93 1.47
CA THR A 152 0.50 12.83 2.91
C THR A 152 1.87 13.45 3.21
N ARG A 153 1.91 14.28 4.26
CA ARG A 153 3.18 14.71 4.86
C ARG A 153 3.65 13.64 5.83
N ILE A 154 4.89 13.19 5.66
CA ILE A 154 5.49 12.18 6.55
C ILE A 154 6.54 12.85 7.42
N THR A 155 6.38 12.72 8.73
CA THR A 155 7.42 13.07 9.70
C THR A 155 8.41 11.92 9.81
N VAL A 156 9.70 12.19 9.62
CA VAL A 156 10.78 11.23 9.86
C VAL A 156 11.80 11.82 10.82
N ASP A 157 12.39 10.98 11.66
CA ASP A 157 13.53 11.41 12.46
C ASP A 157 14.78 11.49 11.58
N TRP A 158 15.65 12.45 11.86
CA TRP A 158 16.90 12.64 11.16
C TRP A 158 18.02 13.00 12.14
N ASP A 159 19.24 12.60 11.79
CA ASP A 159 20.43 12.84 12.61
C ASP A 159 21.48 13.62 11.82
N ARG A 160 21.81 13.16 10.62
CA ARG A 160 22.80 13.82 9.77
C ARG A 160 22.32 13.96 8.33
N LEU A 161 22.58 15.13 7.76
CA LEU A 161 22.34 15.43 6.35
C LEU A 161 23.62 15.95 5.72
N THR A 162 24.12 15.24 4.71
CA THR A 162 25.31 15.69 3.96
C THR A 162 24.87 16.43 2.70
N VAL A 163 25.35 17.66 2.52
CA VAL A 163 25.07 18.50 1.35
C VAL A 163 26.37 18.96 0.74
N THR A 164 26.45 18.92 -0.59
CA THR A 164 27.56 19.54 -1.33
C THR A 164 27.13 20.94 -1.75
N LEU A 165 27.82 21.96 -1.25
CA LEU A 165 27.58 23.35 -1.61
C LEU A 165 28.36 23.71 -2.87
N HIS A 166 27.69 24.36 -3.81
CA HIS A 166 28.35 24.95 -4.97
C HIS A 166 29.32 26.07 -4.54
N LYS A 167 30.37 26.24 -5.34
CA LYS A 167 31.36 27.30 -5.11
C LYS A 167 30.70 28.67 -5.08
N GLY A 168 31.01 29.46 -4.05
CA GLY A 168 30.50 30.82 -3.88
C GLY A 168 29.15 30.93 -3.14
N VAL A 169 28.53 29.81 -2.76
CA VAL A 169 27.41 29.84 -1.82
C VAL A 169 27.93 30.24 -0.43
N PRO A 170 27.37 31.29 0.20
CA PRO A 170 27.76 31.69 1.54
C PRO A 170 27.62 30.52 2.51
N GLU A 171 28.61 30.35 3.38
CA GLU A 171 28.54 29.30 4.38
C GLU A 171 27.43 29.61 5.40
N PRO A 172 26.62 28.61 5.76
CA PRO A 172 25.59 28.82 6.76
C PRO A 172 26.19 28.98 8.16
N THR A 173 25.71 29.99 8.87
CA THR A 173 26.13 30.33 10.24
C THR A 173 24.96 30.21 11.20
N GLY A 174 25.11 29.35 12.21
CA GLY A 174 24.08 29.11 13.23
C GLY A 174 22.91 28.23 12.75
N PRO A 175 21.90 28.03 13.62
CA PRO A 175 20.70 27.27 13.27
C PRO A 175 19.88 27.95 12.17
N GLN A 176 19.46 27.17 11.17
CA GLN A 176 18.67 27.64 10.05
C GLN A 176 17.68 26.57 9.56
N SER A 177 16.61 26.98 8.90
CA SER A 177 15.74 26.02 8.19
C SER A 177 16.37 25.62 6.87
N MET A 178 16.21 24.35 6.50
CA MET A 178 16.68 23.82 5.23
C MET A 178 15.55 23.15 4.46
N VAL A 179 15.60 23.28 3.15
CA VAL A 179 14.74 22.54 2.23
C VAL A 179 15.65 21.83 1.24
N THR A 180 15.41 20.55 1.04
CA THR A 180 16.06 19.78 -0.02
C THR A 180 14.99 19.25 -0.96
N ASP A 181 15.32 19.23 -2.25
CA ASP A 181 14.52 18.57 -3.25
C ASP A 181 15.36 17.43 -3.84
N SER A 182 14.78 16.24 -3.95
CA SER A 182 15.43 15.04 -4.46
C SER A 182 14.50 14.33 -5.45
N SER A 183 15.04 13.49 -6.33
CA SER A 183 14.21 12.64 -7.18
C SER A 183 13.55 11.57 -6.31
N LEU A 184 12.23 11.39 -6.48
CA LEU A 184 11.48 10.30 -5.88
C LEU A 184 11.47 9.15 -6.88
N GLN A 185 12.10 8.04 -6.52
CA GLN A 185 12.15 6.84 -7.34
C GLN A 185 11.84 5.64 -6.45
N LEU A 186 11.26 4.60 -7.05
CA LEU A 186 10.96 3.36 -6.36
C LEU A 186 11.42 2.19 -7.21
N THR A 187 12.10 1.21 -6.61
CA THR A 187 12.48 -0.02 -7.32
C THR A 187 11.59 -1.17 -6.87
N VAL A 188 10.90 -1.80 -7.82
CA VAL A 188 10.03 -2.97 -7.62
C VAL A 188 10.43 -4.05 -8.62
N ASP A 189 10.76 -5.24 -8.15
CA ASP A 189 11.26 -6.36 -8.98
C ASP A 189 12.38 -5.98 -9.95
N GLY A 190 13.30 -5.13 -9.50
CA GLY A 190 14.44 -4.66 -10.30
C GLY A 190 14.10 -3.58 -11.33
N ILE A 191 12.83 -3.15 -11.42
CA ILE A 191 12.40 -2.04 -12.27
C ILE A 191 12.38 -0.76 -11.44
N THR A 192 13.15 0.25 -11.85
CA THR A 192 13.12 1.58 -11.23
C THR A 192 12.06 2.45 -11.88
N ILE A 193 11.11 2.90 -11.08
CA ILE A 193 9.98 3.75 -11.45
C ILE A 193 10.30 5.17 -11.00
N SER A 194 10.24 6.13 -11.93
CA SER A 194 10.40 7.55 -11.61
C SER A 194 9.06 8.16 -11.20
N LEU A 195 9.01 8.75 -10.02
CA LEU A 195 7.79 9.29 -9.40
C LEU A 195 7.89 10.81 -9.20
N GLY A 196 8.78 11.47 -9.92
CA GLY A 196 8.99 12.92 -9.86
C GLY A 196 9.94 13.34 -8.74
N ARG A 197 9.53 14.31 -7.91
CA ARG A 197 10.37 14.91 -6.87
C ARG A 197 9.77 14.80 -5.48
N MET A 198 10.64 14.55 -4.49
CA MET A 198 10.33 14.64 -3.07
C MET A 198 11.03 15.86 -2.49
N ARG A 199 10.29 16.61 -1.68
CA ARG A 199 10.79 17.71 -0.87
C ARG A 199 10.92 17.27 0.58
N ALA A 200 12.07 17.55 1.19
CA ALA A 200 12.26 17.40 2.63
C ALA A 200 12.49 18.78 3.27
N VAL A 201 11.73 19.09 4.32
CA VAL A 201 11.83 20.32 5.10
C VAL A 201 12.39 19.99 6.48
N TYR A 202 13.51 20.63 6.81
CA TYR A 202 14.18 20.55 8.10
C TYR A 202 13.97 21.88 8.82
N GLU A 203 13.26 21.85 9.95
CA GLU A 203 12.86 23.09 10.65
C GLU A 203 14.06 23.87 11.20
N ALA A 204 15.02 23.17 11.80
CA ALA A 204 16.24 23.77 12.32
C ALA A 204 17.41 22.79 12.18
N ALA A 205 18.43 23.23 11.44
CA ALA A 205 19.65 22.50 11.17
C ALA A 205 20.85 23.42 11.42
N GLU A 206 21.93 22.87 11.94
CA GLU A 206 23.21 23.57 12.10
C GLU A 206 24.37 22.73 11.56
N VAL A 207 25.48 23.39 11.24
CA VAL A 207 26.65 22.71 10.68
C VAL A 207 27.38 21.92 11.76
N ALA A 208 27.39 20.60 11.63
CA ALA A 208 28.15 19.70 12.49
C ALA A 208 29.60 19.56 12.00
N GLU A 209 29.79 19.35 10.70
CA GLU A 209 31.12 19.11 10.11
C GLU A 209 31.27 19.80 8.75
N ARG A 210 32.52 20.09 8.40
CA ARG A 210 32.92 20.69 7.12
C ARG A 210 34.07 19.91 6.53
N ARG A 211 34.01 19.63 5.23
CA ARG A 211 35.08 18.99 4.47
C ARG A 211 35.19 19.64 3.10
N ILE A 212 36.40 19.74 2.58
CA ILE A 212 36.62 20.13 1.19
C ILE A 212 36.84 18.84 0.41
N GLY A 213 35.98 18.59 -0.58
CA GLY A 213 36.10 17.46 -1.49
C GLY A 213 37.34 17.59 -2.38
N SER A 214 37.76 16.48 -3.00
CA SER A 214 38.92 16.44 -3.90
C SER A 214 38.79 17.36 -5.12
N SER A 215 37.56 17.70 -5.53
CA SER A 215 37.21 18.65 -6.59
C SER A 215 37.23 20.12 -6.14
N GLY A 216 37.46 20.40 -4.85
CA GLY A 216 37.33 21.73 -4.26
C GLY A 216 35.92 22.12 -3.85
N ASP A 217 34.95 21.19 -3.94
CA ASP A 217 33.58 21.41 -3.47
C ASP A 217 33.50 21.39 -1.94
N HIS A 218 32.65 22.24 -1.36
CA HIS A 218 32.44 22.25 0.08
C HIS A 218 31.37 21.22 0.45
N VAL A 219 31.76 20.17 1.14
CA VAL A 219 30.85 19.17 1.70
C VAL A 219 30.55 19.55 3.15
N VAL A 220 29.29 19.81 3.43
CA VAL A 220 28.80 20.24 4.75
C VAL A 220 27.88 19.17 5.30
N VAL A 221 28.11 18.78 6.55
CA VAL A 221 27.23 17.87 7.30
C VAL A 221 26.42 18.70 8.28
N PHE A 222 25.10 18.63 8.15
CA PHE A 222 24.15 19.25 9.04
C PHE A 222 23.62 18.24 10.07
N GLN A 223 23.26 18.75 11.24
CA GLN A 223 22.58 18.02 12.32
C GLN A 223 21.35 18.80 12.83
N PRO A 224 20.38 18.15 13.50
CA PRO A 224 19.30 18.82 14.20
C PRO A 224 19.78 19.92 15.13
N ALA A 225 19.12 21.07 15.07
CA ALA A 225 19.34 22.18 16.01
C ALA A 225 18.05 22.48 16.80
N LEU A 226 18.18 23.16 17.94
CA LEU A 226 17.04 23.65 18.73
C LEU A 226 16.03 22.54 19.13
N GLY A 227 16.49 21.29 19.27
CA GLY A 227 15.64 20.14 19.58
C GLY A 227 14.73 19.67 18.44
N LYS A 228 14.95 20.11 17.20
CA LYS A 228 14.15 19.76 16.02
C LYS A 228 14.70 18.53 15.29
N THR A 229 14.49 17.36 15.89
CA THR A 229 15.02 16.07 15.42
C THR A 229 14.22 15.41 14.30
N SER A 230 13.16 16.06 13.80
CA SER A 230 12.32 15.50 12.75
C SER A 230 12.28 16.40 11.51
N ALA A 231 12.15 15.76 10.34
CA ALA A 231 11.98 16.38 9.05
C ALA A 231 10.62 16.03 8.46
N GLN A 232 10.07 16.94 7.64
CA GLN A 232 8.81 16.74 6.93
C GLN A 232 9.10 16.36 5.48
N LEU A 233 8.64 15.19 5.05
CA LEU A 233 8.73 14.71 3.68
C LEU A 233 7.41 14.95 2.96
N MET A 234 7.51 15.43 1.72
CA MET A 234 6.37 15.74 0.86
C MET A 234 6.67 15.37 -0.58
N TRP A 235 5.68 14.83 -1.29
CA TRP A 235 5.76 14.72 -2.73
C TRP A 235 5.48 16.09 -3.38
N ALA A 236 6.23 16.44 -4.43
CA ALA A 236 6.05 17.70 -5.16
C ALA A 236 4.84 17.68 -6.12
N GLY A 237 4.14 16.55 -6.19
CA GLY A 237 2.94 16.36 -6.99
C GLY A 237 3.21 15.85 -8.41
N PRO A 238 2.14 15.54 -9.17
CA PRO A 238 2.24 14.92 -10.49
C PRO A 238 3.02 15.77 -11.51
N GLY A 239 2.97 17.10 -11.40
CA GLY A 239 3.69 18.01 -12.28
C GLY A 239 5.22 17.96 -12.15
N SER A 240 5.75 17.25 -11.15
CA SER A 240 7.19 17.02 -10.98
C SER A 240 7.71 15.79 -11.72
N ILE A 241 6.84 15.01 -12.37
CA ILE A 241 7.21 13.83 -13.14
C ILE A 241 7.79 14.29 -14.49
N GLY A 242 9.02 13.86 -14.80
CA GLY A 242 9.72 14.19 -16.06
C GLY A 242 10.33 15.59 -16.14
N SER A 243 10.30 16.37 -15.04
CA SER A 243 10.92 17.69 -14.92
C SER A 243 12.40 17.64 -14.52
#